data_AF-A0A844HPA3-F1
#
_entry.id   AF-A0A844HPA3-F1
#
_cell.length_a   1.000
_cell.length_b   1.000
_cell.length_c   1.000
_cell.angle_alpha   90.00
_cell.angle_beta   90.00
_cell.angle_gamma   90.00
#
_symmetry.space_group_name_H-M   'P 1'
#
loop_
_entity.id
_entity.type
_entity.pdbx_description
1 polymer ?
#
loop_
_entity_poly.entity_id
_entity_poly.type
_entity_poly.pdbx_seq_one_letter_code
_entity_poly.pdbx_strand_id
1 'polypeptide(L)'
;MKTGRRIASARAWRQIAARLWHEITEDHVSVVAAGIAFYALIAMFPAIAALVGMSGLFFDPVDLGGELARLSARLPPSAAEIVRDQVVSVTGGSGAGSGLVALSGHAVAIYGAMKGVLTLIEGLNIAYDEDGKRGLVRLYLTALALTLAILIGFHLRLAMIATVMATIALYLMRILVTPAMRPEEDD
;
A
#
# COMPACT_ATOMS: atom_id res chain seq x y z
N MET A 1 -42.31 25.84 -6.36
CA MET A 1 -41.21 24.91 -6.00
C MET A 1 -41.22 24.66 -4.49
N LYS A 2 -41.72 23.51 -4.04
CA LYS A 2 -41.64 23.05 -2.64
C LYS A 2 -41.19 21.58 -2.64
N THR A 3 -39.91 21.34 -2.88
CA THR A 3 -39.32 20.00 -2.80
C THR A 3 -38.26 20.02 -1.71
N GLY A 4 -38.74 20.00 -0.47
CA GLY A 4 -37.90 20.04 0.72
C GLY A 4 -38.70 19.52 1.90
N ARG A 5 -39.01 18.21 1.93
CA ARG A 5 -39.59 17.60 3.12
C ARG A 5 -39.25 16.11 3.25
N ARG A 6 -38.50 15.82 4.32
CA ARG A 6 -38.53 14.60 5.16
C ARG A 6 -37.64 13.40 4.79
N ILE A 7 -36.34 13.61 4.60
CA ILE A 7 -35.36 12.52 4.81
C ILE A 7 -35.14 12.23 6.32
N ALA A 8 -35.48 13.18 7.19
CA ALA A 8 -35.21 13.14 8.64
C ALA A 8 -36.18 12.28 9.49
N SER A 9 -36.90 11.31 8.90
CA SER A 9 -37.74 10.39 9.69
C SER A 9 -37.08 9.02 9.80
N ALA A 10 -37.14 8.41 10.98
CA ALA A 10 -36.59 7.06 11.22
C ALA A 10 -37.15 6.00 10.24
N ARG A 11 -38.38 6.20 9.75
CA ARG A 11 -39.00 5.35 8.73
C ARG A 11 -38.35 5.51 7.35
N ALA A 12 -38.01 6.74 6.95
CA ALA A 12 -37.30 6.99 5.69
C ALA A 12 -35.90 6.37 5.70
N TRP A 13 -35.16 6.51 6.80
CA TRP A 13 -33.87 5.85 6.97
C TRP A 13 -33.96 4.32 6.98
N ARG A 14 -34.97 3.73 7.63
CA ARG A 14 -35.23 2.27 7.53
C ARG A 14 -35.51 1.83 6.10
N GLN A 15 -36.27 2.62 5.32
CA GLN A 15 -36.53 2.31 3.92
C GLN A 15 -35.26 2.38 3.07
N ILE A 16 -34.41 3.39 3.28
CA ILE A 16 -33.12 3.51 2.59
C ILE A 16 -32.23 2.32 2.93
N ALA A 17 -32.10 1.97 4.22
CA ALA A 17 -31.30 0.83 4.66
C ALA A 17 -31.80 -0.50 4.09
N ALA A 18 -33.13 -0.71 4.06
CA ALA A 18 -33.71 -1.92 3.48
C ALA A 18 -33.46 -2.03 1.97
N ARG A 19 -33.57 -0.92 1.23
CA ARG A 19 -33.25 -0.87 -0.21
C ARG A 19 -31.77 -1.13 -0.46
N LEU A 20 -30.89 -0.47 0.29
CA LEU A 20 -29.45 -0.70 0.20
C LEU A 20 -29.08 -2.17 0.47
N TRP A 21 -29.68 -2.79 1.49
CA TRP A 21 -29.43 -4.19 1.80
C TRP A 21 -29.90 -5.13 0.68
N HIS A 22 -31.05 -4.83 0.08
CA HIS A 22 -31.56 -5.58 -1.06
C HIS A 22 -30.60 -5.48 -2.25
N GLU A 23 -30.16 -4.27 -2.59
CA GLU A 23 -29.22 -4.03 -3.69
C GLU A 23 -27.88 -4.74 -3.48
N ILE A 24 -27.29 -4.62 -2.27
CA ILE A 24 -26.05 -5.31 -1.92
C ILE A 24 -26.15 -6.83 -2.14
N THR A 25 -27.34 -7.40 -1.93
CA THR A 25 -27.60 -8.83 -2.08
C THR A 25 -27.84 -9.21 -3.54
N GLU A 26 -28.67 -8.46 -4.27
CA GLU A 26 -28.96 -8.68 -5.70
C GLU A 26 -27.68 -8.56 -6.55
N ASP A 27 -26.87 -7.53 -6.29
CA ASP A 27 -25.66 -7.22 -7.05
C ASP A 27 -24.43 -8.05 -6.63
N HIS A 28 -24.58 -8.95 -5.65
CA HIS A 28 -23.49 -9.76 -5.12
C HIS A 28 -22.26 -8.92 -4.72
N VAL A 29 -22.48 -7.71 -4.20
CA VAL A 29 -21.42 -6.74 -3.88
C VAL A 29 -20.36 -7.34 -2.94
N SER A 30 -20.76 -8.27 -2.07
CA SER A 30 -19.85 -9.00 -1.19
C SER A 30 -18.82 -9.83 -1.93
N VAL A 31 -19.20 -10.47 -3.05
CA VAL A 31 -18.31 -11.26 -3.91
C VAL A 31 -17.31 -10.34 -4.61
N VAL A 32 -17.79 -9.21 -5.13
CA VAL A 32 -16.93 -8.20 -5.76
C VAL A 32 -15.93 -7.64 -4.74
N ALA A 33 -16.40 -7.27 -3.55
CA ALA A 33 -15.55 -6.80 -2.46
C ALA A 33 -14.51 -7.84 -2.03
N ALA A 34 -14.89 -9.12 -1.96
CA ALA A 34 -13.96 -10.21 -1.69
C ALA A 34 -12.89 -10.32 -2.78
N GLY A 35 -13.25 -10.16 -4.06
CA GLY A 35 -12.31 -10.12 -5.17
C GLY A 35 -11.31 -8.96 -5.06
N ILE A 36 -11.79 -7.75 -4.73
CA ILE A 36 -10.93 -6.58 -4.49
C ILE A 36 -9.95 -6.86 -3.35
N ALA A 37 -10.43 -7.37 -2.21
CA ALA A 37 -9.61 -7.70 -1.04
C ALA A 37 -8.58 -8.80 -1.34
N PHE A 38 -8.97 -9.83 -2.10
CA PHE A 38 -8.09 -10.92 -2.51
C PHE A 38 -6.93 -10.43 -3.38
N TYR A 39 -7.21 -9.62 -4.40
CA TYR A 39 -6.16 -9.06 -5.25
C TYR A 39 -5.25 -8.09 -4.48
N ALA A 40 -5.80 -7.31 -3.54
CA ALA A 40 -5.01 -6.45 -2.65
C ALA A 40 -4.06 -7.28 -1.76
N LEU A 41 -4.54 -8.40 -1.19
CA LEU A 41 -3.73 -9.29 -0.36
C LEU A 41 -2.60 -9.93 -1.16
N ILE A 42 -2.87 -10.41 -2.38
CA ILE A 42 -1.83 -10.97 -3.26
C ILE A 42 -0.79 -9.92 -3.63
N ALA A 43 -1.20 -8.67 -3.88
CA ALA A 43 -0.28 -7.59 -4.21
C ALA A 43 0.60 -7.14 -3.01
N MET A 44 0.19 -7.42 -1.77
CA MET A 44 0.86 -6.96 -0.56
C MET A 44 2.28 -7.55 -0.41
N PHE A 45 2.44 -8.87 -0.54
CA PHE A 45 3.76 -9.49 -0.33
C PHE A 45 4.79 -9.07 -1.39
N PRO A 46 4.46 -9.08 -2.70
CA PRO A 46 5.37 -8.60 -3.72
C PRO A 46 5.68 -7.09 -3.58
N ALA A 47 4.72 -6.28 -3.10
CA ALA A 47 4.95 -4.87 -2.81
C ALA A 47 5.92 -4.66 -1.63
N ILE A 48 5.84 -5.49 -0.58
CA ILE A 48 6.80 -5.47 0.52
C ILE A 48 8.20 -5.88 0.01
N ALA A 49 8.29 -6.97 -0.75
CA ALA A 49 9.56 -7.42 -1.33
C ALA A 49 10.21 -6.35 -2.23
N ALA A 50 9.38 -5.69 -3.06
CA ALA A 50 9.74 -4.55 -3.88
C ALA A 50 10.32 -3.38 -3.06
N LEU A 51 9.61 -2.97 -2.01
CA LEU A 51 10.01 -1.86 -1.13
C LEU A 51 11.33 -2.16 -0.42
N VAL A 52 11.47 -3.38 0.12
CA VAL A 52 12.68 -3.78 0.84
C VAL A 52 13.85 -3.94 -0.15
N GLY A 53 13.62 -4.50 -1.34
CA GLY A 53 14.62 -4.56 -2.41
C GLY A 53 15.11 -3.18 -2.86
N MET A 54 14.21 -2.19 -2.96
CA MET A 54 14.58 -0.81 -3.24
C MET A 54 15.34 -0.16 -2.07
N SER A 55 15.03 -0.50 -0.83
CA SER A 55 15.78 0.04 0.32
C SER A 55 17.25 -0.39 0.33
N GLY A 56 17.60 -1.57 -0.20
CA GLY A 56 19.00 -1.98 -0.39
C GLY A 56 19.80 -1.12 -1.38
N LEU A 57 19.13 -0.27 -2.19
CA LEU A 57 19.80 0.70 -3.06
C LEU A 57 20.21 1.98 -2.32
N PHE A 58 19.60 2.26 -1.16
CA PHE A 58 19.78 3.51 -0.42
C PHE A 58 20.34 3.31 1.00
N PHE A 59 20.17 2.12 1.58
CA PHE A 59 20.55 1.77 2.95
C PHE A 59 21.51 0.57 2.96
N ASP A 60 22.42 0.55 3.93
CA ASP A 60 23.33 -0.59 4.13
C ASP A 60 22.52 -1.83 4.54
N PRO A 61 22.60 -2.96 3.82
CA PRO A 61 21.79 -4.17 4.07
C PRO A 61 21.89 -4.71 5.51
N VAL A 62 22.99 -4.41 6.21
CA VAL A 62 23.27 -4.87 7.57
C VAL A 62 22.30 -4.28 8.59
N ASP A 63 21.91 -3.02 8.44
CA ASP A 63 21.02 -2.33 9.40
C ASP A 63 19.56 -2.79 9.28
N LEU A 64 19.10 -3.11 8.06
CA LEU A 64 17.75 -3.60 7.79
C LEU A 64 17.52 -5.04 8.29
N GLY A 65 18.51 -5.91 8.13
CA GLY A 65 18.43 -7.31 8.56
C GLY A 65 18.28 -7.45 10.08
N GLY A 66 18.96 -6.60 10.85
CA GLY A 66 18.91 -6.61 12.31
C GLY A 66 17.54 -6.25 12.88
N GLU A 67 16.86 -5.26 12.31
CA GLU A 67 15.54 -4.82 12.78
C GLU A 67 14.43 -5.80 12.36
N LEU A 68 14.49 -6.33 11.14
CA LEU A 68 13.55 -7.34 10.66
C LEU A 68 13.68 -8.65 11.43
N ALA A 69 14.88 -9.06 11.85
CA ALA A 69 15.08 -10.21 12.72
C ALA A 69 14.42 -10.04 14.10
N ARG A 70 14.45 -8.83 14.68
CA ARG A 70 13.79 -8.51 15.95
C ARG A 70 12.27 -8.56 15.84
N LEU A 71 11.73 -8.15 14.69
CA LEU A 71 10.31 -8.22 14.40
C LEU A 71 9.85 -9.68 14.22
N SER A 72 10.60 -10.47 13.45
CA SER A 72 10.32 -11.89 13.23
C SER A 72 10.33 -12.73 14.51
N ALA A 73 11.14 -12.37 15.50
CA ALA A 73 11.19 -13.06 16.80
C ALA A 73 9.87 -12.99 17.59
N ARG A 74 8.96 -12.08 17.23
CA ARG A 74 7.64 -11.92 17.87
C ARG A 74 6.48 -12.50 17.04
N LEU A 75 6.77 -13.04 15.86
CA LEU A 75 5.78 -13.60 14.96
C LEU A 75 5.64 -15.12 15.16
N PRO A 76 4.47 -15.71 14.84
CA PRO A 76 4.34 -17.16 14.70
C PRO A 76 5.31 -17.71 13.64
N PRO A 77 5.71 -18.99 13.73
CA PRO A 77 6.78 -19.56 12.89
C PRO A 77 6.56 -19.35 11.38
N SER A 78 5.34 -19.55 10.90
CA SER A 78 4.99 -19.39 9.48
C SER A 78 5.11 -17.96 8.97
N ALA A 79 4.79 -16.97 9.80
CA ALA A 79 4.93 -15.56 9.45
C ALA A 79 6.40 -15.10 9.53
N ALA A 80 7.15 -15.60 10.52
CA ALA A 80 8.58 -15.34 10.66
C ALA A 80 9.38 -15.88 9.47
N GLU A 81 9.02 -17.04 8.94
CA GLU A 81 9.65 -17.66 7.78
C GLU A 81 9.49 -16.79 6.52
N ILE A 82 8.28 -16.30 6.24
CA ILE A 82 8.00 -15.38 5.13
C ILE A 82 8.86 -14.11 5.23
N VAL A 83 8.95 -13.52 6.42
CA VAL A 83 9.77 -12.31 6.63
C VAL A 83 11.25 -12.62 6.44
N ARG A 84 11.73 -13.77 6.93
CA ARG A 84 13.13 -14.18 6.83
C ARG A 84 13.54 -14.44 5.38
N ASP A 85 12.71 -15.12 4.60
CA ASP A 85 12.92 -15.32 3.17
C ASP A 85 13.02 -13.98 2.45
N GLN A 86 12.22 -13.00 2.89
CA GLN A 86 12.25 -11.65 2.33
C GLN A 86 13.45 -10.81 2.77
N VAL A 87 14.01 -11.06 3.95
CA VAL A 87 15.31 -10.48 4.36
C VAL A 87 16.43 -11.08 3.53
N VAL A 88 16.47 -12.41 3.39
CA VAL A 88 17.51 -13.10 2.62
C VAL A 88 17.48 -12.71 1.14
N SER A 89 16.29 -12.53 0.55
CA SER A 89 16.15 -12.06 -0.84
C SER A 89 16.74 -10.67 -1.07
N VAL A 90 16.77 -9.83 -0.02
CA VAL A 90 17.28 -8.47 -0.05
C VAL A 90 18.77 -8.40 0.31
N THR A 91 19.21 -9.09 1.35
CA THR A 91 20.57 -8.97 1.90
C THR A 91 21.56 -9.95 1.27
N GLY A 92 21.10 -11.08 0.73
CA GLY A 92 21.96 -12.12 0.12
C GLY A 92 22.39 -11.81 -1.32
N GLY A 93 21.95 -10.68 -1.87
CA GLY A 93 21.92 -10.40 -3.30
C GLY A 93 22.98 -9.43 -3.81
N SER A 94 24.26 -9.64 -3.55
CA SER A 94 25.34 -8.81 -4.12
C SER A 94 25.69 -9.14 -5.59
N GLY A 95 24.75 -9.69 -6.38
CA GLY A 95 24.97 -10.11 -7.77
C GLY A 95 23.69 -10.09 -8.62
N ALA A 96 23.85 -10.14 -9.95
CA ALA A 96 22.79 -9.93 -10.97
C ALA A 96 21.48 -10.74 -10.80
N GLY A 97 21.46 -11.80 -9.98
CA GLY A 97 20.25 -12.56 -9.64
C GLY A 97 19.27 -11.84 -8.72
N SER A 98 19.72 -10.91 -7.86
CA SER A 98 18.85 -10.16 -6.94
C SER A 98 17.98 -9.13 -7.66
N GLY A 99 18.53 -8.47 -8.69
CA GLY A 99 17.79 -7.53 -9.52
C GLY A 99 16.64 -8.18 -10.31
N LEU A 100 16.86 -9.40 -10.84
CA LEU A 100 15.84 -10.15 -11.56
C LEU A 100 14.70 -10.62 -10.64
N VAL A 101 15.01 -11.04 -9.42
CA VAL A 101 14.00 -11.41 -8.42
C VAL A 101 13.21 -10.17 -7.96
N ALA A 102 13.88 -9.05 -7.71
CA ALA A 102 13.22 -7.80 -7.35
C ALA A 102 12.31 -7.27 -8.48
N LEU A 103 12.75 -7.34 -9.74
CA LEU A 103 11.97 -6.95 -10.91
C LEU A 103 10.74 -7.83 -11.12
N SER A 104 10.89 -9.16 -10.98
CA SER A 104 9.77 -10.09 -11.11
C SER A 104 8.76 -9.92 -9.97
N GLY A 105 9.20 -9.69 -8.74
CA GLY A 105 8.33 -9.33 -7.61
C GLY A 105 7.57 -8.03 -7.86
N HIS A 106 8.24 -6.99 -8.36
CA HIS A 106 7.60 -5.74 -8.76
C HIS A 106 6.54 -5.94 -9.85
N ALA A 107 6.84 -6.72 -10.88
CA ALA A 107 5.91 -7.01 -11.97
C ALA A 107 4.64 -7.72 -11.44
N VAL A 108 4.80 -8.70 -10.55
CA VAL A 108 3.68 -9.40 -9.90
C VAL A 108 2.88 -8.44 -9.01
N ALA A 109 3.54 -7.54 -8.26
CA ALA A 109 2.88 -6.52 -7.44
C ALA A 109 2.00 -5.61 -8.29
N ILE A 110 2.55 -5.09 -9.40
CA ILE A 110 1.85 -4.20 -10.32
C ILE A 110 0.68 -4.93 -10.98
N TYR A 111 0.88 -6.18 -11.39
CA TYR A 111 -0.18 -7.00 -11.96
C TYR A 111 -1.34 -7.21 -10.96
N GLY A 112 -1.03 -7.58 -9.71
CA GLY A 112 -2.02 -7.74 -8.65
C GLY A 112 -2.78 -6.45 -8.35
N ALA A 113 -2.06 -5.32 -8.25
CA ALA A 113 -2.66 -4.00 -8.04
C ALA A 113 -3.60 -3.62 -9.21
N MET A 114 -3.18 -3.84 -10.46
CA MET A 114 -4.00 -3.57 -11.64
C MET A 114 -5.24 -4.44 -11.67
N LYS A 115 -5.15 -5.72 -11.30
CA LYS A 115 -6.32 -6.61 -11.15
C LYS A 115 -7.28 -6.11 -10.08
N GLY A 116 -6.78 -5.65 -8.93
CA GLY A 116 -7.60 -5.04 -7.89
C GLY A 116 -8.33 -3.77 -8.37
N VAL A 117 -7.64 -2.90 -9.13
CA VAL A 117 -8.27 -1.71 -9.73
C VAL A 117 -9.32 -2.08 -10.78
N LEU A 118 -9.09 -3.12 -11.60
CA LEU A 118 -10.08 -3.60 -12.56
C LEU A 118 -11.35 -4.09 -11.86
N THR A 119 -11.21 -4.88 -10.79
CA THR A 119 -12.36 -5.33 -9.98
C THR A 119 -13.04 -4.17 -9.25
N LEU A 120 -12.29 -3.15 -8.84
CA LEU A 120 -12.87 -1.92 -8.29
C LEU A 120 -13.69 -1.16 -9.33
N ILE A 121 -13.20 -1.04 -10.57
CA ILE A 121 -13.96 -0.40 -11.67
C ILE A 121 -15.23 -1.19 -11.95
N GLU A 122 -15.14 -2.53 -11.97
CA GLU A 122 -16.30 -3.41 -12.12
C GLU A 122 -17.32 -3.20 -10.99
N GLY A 123 -16.87 -3.17 -9.73
CA GLY A 123 -17.74 -2.90 -8.58
C GLY A 123 -18.38 -1.51 -8.61
N LEU A 124 -17.67 -0.49 -9.10
CA LEU A 124 -18.25 0.83 -9.30
C LEU A 124 -19.29 0.83 -10.43
N ASN A 125 -19.03 0.14 -11.52
CA ASN A 125 -20.00 0.02 -12.61
C ASN A 125 -21.29 -0.67 -12.12
N ILE A 126 -21.16 -1.76 -11.34
CA ILE A 126 -22.29 -2.45 -10.71
C ILE A 126 -23.05 -1.47 -9.80
N ALA A 127 -22.37 -0.80 -8.87
CA ALA A 127 -23.01 0.12 -7.93
C ALA A 127 -23.71 1.34 -8.57
N TYR A 128 -23.39 1.65 -9.84
CA TYR A 128 -23.98 2.75 -10.60
C TYR A 128 -24.87 2.27 -11.75
N ASP A 129 -25.16 0.97 -11.86
CA ASP A 129 -25.91 0.36 -12.97
C ASP A 129 -25.38 0.76 -14.36
N GLU A 130 -24.06 0.92 -14.48
CA GLU A 130 -23.43 1.29 -15.75
C GLU A 130 -22.92 0.06 -16.48
N ASP A 131 -23.55 -0.23 -17.63
CA ASP A 131 -23.01 -1.20 -18.57
C ASP A 131 -21.63 -0.74 -19.05
N GLY A 132 -20.65 -1.64 -19.04
CA GLY A 132 -19.26 -1.39 -19.43
C GLY A 132 -19.10 -1.00 -20.90
N LYS A 133 -19.49 0.22 -21.28
CA LYS A 133 -19.42 0.77 -22.65
C LYS A 133 -17.99 1.08 -23.10
N ARG A 134 -17.01 0.98 -22.19
CA ARG A 134 -15.60 1.19 -22.49
C ARG A 134 -15.05 -0.08 -23.13
N GLY A 135 -14.51 0.04 -24.35
CA GLY A 135 -13.78 -1.08 -24.97
C GLY A 135 -12.60 -1.54 -24.11
N LEU A 136 -12.21 -2.81 -24.27
CA LEU A 136 -11.16 -3.46 -23.47
C LEU A 136 -9.89 -2.61 -23.34
N VAL A 137 -9.41 -2.04 -24.45
CA VAL A 137 -8.21 -1.19 -24.45
C VAL A 137 -8.36 0.01 -23.50
N ARG A 138 -9.48 0.74 -23.59
CA ARG A 138 -9.72 1.92 -22.76
C ARG A 138 -9.89 1.55 -21.29
N LEU A 139 -10.50 0.40 -21.00
CA LEU A 139 -10.61 -0.13 -19.64
C LEU A 139 -9.24 -0.40 -19.03
N TYR A 140 -8.38 -1.15 -19.72
CA TYR A 140 -7.04 -1.48 -19.22
C TYR A 140 -6.13 -0.25 -19.13
N LEU A 141 -6.20 0.69 -20.08
CA LEU A 141 -5.45 1.95 -19.98
C LEU A 141 -5.89 2.79 -18.78
N THR A 142 -7.20 2.85 -18.51
CA THR A 142 -7.73 3.57 -17.34
C THR A 142 -7.27 2.89 -16.04
N ALA A 143 -7.38 1.56 -15.97
CA ALA A 143 -6.94 0.79 -14.82
C ALA A 143 -5.43 0.94 -14.57
N LEU A 144 -4.62 0.90 -15.63
CA LEU A 144 -3.17 1.12 -15.55
C LEU A 144 -2.85 2.54 -15.05
N ALA A 145 -3.50 3.57 -15.61
CA ALA A 145 -3.28 4.95 -15.18
C ALA A 145 -3.63 5.17 -13.70
N LEU A 146 -4.77 4.62 -13.24
CA LEU A 146 -5.17 4.66 -11.83
C LEU A 146 -4.19 3.89 -10.94
N THR A 147 -3.75 2.71 -11.37
CA THR A 147 -2.77 1.88 -10.64
C THR A 147 -1.45 2.64 -10.48
N LEU A 148 -0.94 3.24 -11.56
CA LEU A 148 0.27 4.06 -11.53
C LEU A 148 0.10 5.29 -10.64
N ALA A 149 -1.05 5.97 -10.69
CA ALA A 149 -1.33 7.11 -9.82
C ALA A 149 -1.32 6.72 -8.33
N ILE A 150 -1.93 5.59 -7.98
CA ILE A 150 -1.90 5.04 -6.62
C ILE A 150 -0.47 4.71 -6.20
N LEU A 151 0.30 4.02 -7.06
CA LEU A 151 1.68 3.65 -6.78
C LEU A 151 2.58 4.87 -6.60
N ILE A 152 2.49 5.87 -7.49
CA ILE A 152 3.25 7.12 -7.40
C ILE A 152 2.88 7.86 -6.12
N GLY A 153 1.58 7.99 -5.82
CA GLY A 153 1.10 8.62 -4.58
C GLY A 153 1.61 7.91 -3.33
N PHE A 154 1.64 6.58 -3.34
CA PHE A 154 2.19 5.76 -2.26
C PHE A 154 3.69 6.01 -2.07
N HIS A 155 4.49 5.96 -3.15
CA HIS A 155 5.93 6.22 -3.09
C HIS A 155 6.23 7.66 -2.64
N LEU A 156 5.48 8.65 -3.14
CA LEU A 156 5.63 10.04 -2.72
C LEU A 156 5.36 10.21 -1.22
N ARG A 157 4.32 9.54 -0.70
CA ARG A 157 4.00 9.54 0.73
C ARG A 157 5.13 8.92 1.56
N LEU A 158 5.67 7.78 1.14
CA LEU A 158 6.82 7.14 1.80
C LEU A 158 8.05 8.05 1.79
N ALA A 159 8.36 8.68 0.65
CA ALA A 159 9.47 9.60 0.52
C ALA A 159 9.31 10.83 1.44
N MET A 160 8.10 11.39 1.54
CA MET A 160 7.84 12.49 2.47
C MET A 160 8.07 12.07 3.93
N ILE A 161 7.54 10.91 4.35
CA ILE A 161 7.74 10.39 5.71
C ILE A 161 9.23 10.19 5.99
N ALA A 162 9.97 9.55 5.09
CA ALA A 162 11.41 9.32 5.24
C ALA A 162 12.20 10.63 5.34
N THR A 163 11.87 11.63 4.52
CA THR A 163 12.54 12.93 4.51
C THR A 163 12.30 13.70 5.82
N VAL A 164 11.06 13.67 6.34
CA VAL A 164 10.73 14.29 7.64
C VAL A 164 11.51 13.60 8.77
N MET A 165 11.54 12.27 8.80
CA MET A 165 12.28 11.49 9.79
C MET A 165 13.78 11.79 9.76
N ALA A 166 14.38 11.82 8.57
CA ALA A 166 15.79 12.15 8.40
C ALA A 166 16.10 13.58 8.89
N THR A 167 15.24 14.55 8.55
CA THR A 167 15.40 15.95 8.98
C THR A 167 15.35 16.08 10.50
N ILE A 168 14.41 15.40 11.16
CA ILE A 168 14.31 15.37 12.63
C ILE A 168 15.57 14.73 13.23
N ALA A 169 16.02 13.60 12.71
CA ALA A 169 17.21 12.92 13.20
C ALA A 169 18.46 13.81 13.10
N LEU A 170 18.65 14.50 11.97
CA LEU A 170 19.75 15.44 11.78
C LEU A 170 19.66 16.64 12.75
N TYR A 171 18.45 17.16 12.98
CA TYR A 171 18.24 18.25 13.93
C TYR A 171 18.55 17.83 15.37
N LEU A 172 18.12 16.64 15.79
CA LEU A 172 18.42 16.07 17.11
C LEU A 172 19.91 15.80 17.28
N MET A 173 20.57 15.23 16.26
CA MET A 173 22.02 15.00 16.27
C MET A 173 22.78 16.31 16.46
N ARG A 174 22.36 17.38 15.76
CA ARG A 174 22.95 18.71 15.94
C ARG A 174 22.77 19.20 17.38
N ILE A 175 21.59 19.09 17.98
CA ILE A 175 21.36 19.57 19.35
C ILE A 175 22.15 18.76 20.39
N LEU A 176 22.19 17.44 20.25
CA LEU A 176 22.83 16.54 21.23
C LEU A 176 24.37 16.58 21.17
N VAL A 177 24.95 16.82 20.00
CA VAL A 177 26.42 16.80 19.80
C VAL A 177 27.08 18.18 19.99
N THR A 178 26.36 19.28 19.75
CA THR A 178 26.94 20.65 19.85
C THR A 178 27.34 21.13 21.27
N PRO A 179 26.71 20.74 22.40
CA PRO A 179 27.07 21.32 23.71
C PRO A 179 28.44 20.88 24.27
N ALA A 180 29.16 19.94 23.63
CA ALA A 180 30.47 19.48 24.10
C ALA A 180 31.67 20.37 23.66
N MET A 181 31.43 21.46 22.93
CA MET A 181 32.48 22.33 22.34
C MET A 181 32.41 23.78 22.86
N ARG A 182 31.96 24.00 24.09
CA ARG A 182 32.20 25.29 24.75
C ARG A 182 33.55 25.19 25.47
N PRO A 183 34.61 25.89 25.00
CA PRO A 183 35.79 26.04 25.82
C PRO A 183 35.37 26.76 27.11
N GLU A 184 35.82 26.25 28.25
CA GLU A 184 35.82 27.00 29.50
C GLU A 184 36.53 28.33 29.21
N GLU A 185 35.77 29.44 29.22
CA GLU A 185 36.37 30.75 29.38
C GLU A 185 36.96 30.77 30.78
N ASP A 186 38.29 30.65 30.85
CA ASP A 186 39.10 30.96 32.03
C ASP A 186 38.80 32.41 32.47
N ASP A 187 38.18 32.55 33.65
CA ASP A 187 38.14 33.78 34.47
C ASP A 187 39.47 33.97 35.23
#